data_AF-S6A459-F1
#
_entry.id   AF-S6A459-F1
#
_cell.length_a   1.000
_cell.length_b   1.000
_cell.length_c   1.000
_cell.angle_alpha   90.00
_cell.angle_beta   90.00
_cell.angle_gamma   90.00
#
_symmetry.space_group_name_H-M   'P 1'
#
loop_
_entity.id
_entity.type
_entity.pdbx_description
1 polymer ?
#
loop_
_entity_poly.entity_id
_entity_poly.type
_entity_poly.pdbx_seq_one_letter_code
_entity_poly.pdbx_strand_id
1 'polypeptide(L)'
;MGGVFNVVNLHVYHYAGNNPIKYIDPDGKVHSAAVQILFDAFFGKGKTQDYSKSMNFLMSFLNSPKMNSEINKLLDDFKTLGVEQKTYYDDIHFYEGFQDSDLRLAVGKAKYEITIRSDKVEKKTFFETKEVTVYTILVKIMDKYNFDEKRSDGSITSMLNNWGYDREKEGSITPFYWTFSYVIQKIE
;
A
#
# COMPACT_ATOMS: atom_id res chain seq x y z
N MET A 1 41.56 -19.67 -38.92
CA MET A 1 40.36 -19.20 -38.19
C MET A 1 40.40 -19.80 -36.80
N GLY A 2 40.93 -19.06 -35.81
CA GLY A 2 41.06 -19.52 -34.43
C GLY A 2 40.01 -18.83 -33.56
N GLY A 3 38.94 -19.55 -33.23
CA GLY A 3 37.94 -19.08 -32.28
C GLY A 3 38.37 -19.45 -30.86
N VAL A 4 38.56 -18.44 -30.01
CA VAL A 4 38.80 -18.62 -28.57
C VAL A 4 37.53 -19.18 -27.95
N PHE A 5 37.58 -20.42 -27.45
CA PHE A 5 36.51 -21.02 -26.67
C PHE A 5 36.58 -20.49 -25.23
N ASN A 6 35.63 -19.65 -24.83
CA ASN A 6 35.48 -19.24 -23.44
C ASN A 6 34.52 -20.22 -22.75
N VAL A 7 35.01 -20.98 -21.75
CA VAL A 7 34.24 -22.03 -21.04
C VAL A 7 33.24 -21.45 -20.02
N VAL A 8 33.07 -20.13 -19.98
CA VAL A 8 32.18 -19.44 -19.03
C VAL A 8 30.74 -19.45 -19.56
N ASN A 9 30.07 -20.61 -19.43
CA ASN A 9 28.61 -20.86 -19.35
C ASN A 9 28.18 -22.13 -20.11
N LEU A 10 28.52 -23.30 -19.58
CA LEU A 10 27.96 -24.58 -20.06
C LEU A 10 26.70 -25.02 -19.31
N HIS A 11 25.95 -24.09 -18.71
CA HIS A 11 24.66 -24.39 -18.08
C HIS A 11 23.62 -23.34 -18.48
N VAL A 12 22.92 -23.63 -19.57
CA VAL A 12 21.97 -22.71 -20.22
C VAL A 12 20.64 -22.57 -19.44
N TYR A 13 20.48 -23.28 -18.31
CA TYR A 13 19.24 -23.36 -17.54
C TYR A 13 19.41 -23.23 -16.02
N HIS A 14 20.33 -22.40 -15.53
CA HIS A 14 20.37 -22.05 -14.10
C HIS A 14 19.81 -20.64 -13.84
N TYR A 15 18.75 -20.57 -13.04
CA TYR A 15 18.28 -19.33 -12.44
C TYR A 15 19.27 -18.92 -11.33
N ALA A 16 19.79 -17.70 -11.40
CA ALA A 16 20.59 -17.07 -10.33
C ALA A 16 21.83 -17.85 -9.83
N GLY A 17 22.50 -18.65 -10.67
CA GLY A 17 23.75 -19.33 -10.29
C GLY A 17 23.65 -20.19 -9.02
N ASN A 18 22.51 -20.84 -8.78
CA ASN A 18 22.22 -21.66 -7.58
C ASN A 18 22.33 -20.91 -6.23
N ASN A 19 22.31 -19.57 -6.20
CA ASN A 19 22.29 -18.82 -4.96
C ASN A 19 21.19 -17.74 -4.96
N PRO A 20 19.96 -18.10 -4.56
CA PRO A 20 18.81 -17.19 -4.62
C PRO A 20 18.88 -16.01 -3.62
N ILE A 21 19.90 -15.95 -2.77
CA ILE A 21 20.09 -14.90 -1.74
C ILE A 21 20.82 -13.65 -2.27
N LYS A 22 21.37 -13.67 -3.48
CA LYS A 22 22.23 -12.57 -3.97
C LYS A 22 21.71 -11.89 -5.24
N TYR A 23 20.47 -11.40 -5.17
CA TYR A 23 20.09 -10.17 -5.87
C TYR A 23 19.72 -9.13 -4.80
N ILE A 24 20.73 -8.64 -4.09
CA ILE A 24 20.60 -7.33 -3.45
C ILE A 24 20.64 -6.36 -4.62
N ASP A 25 19.46 -5.86 -4.99
CA ASP A 25 19.24 -4.86 -6.04
C ASP A 25 20.23 -3.69 -5.86
N PRO A 26 21.19 -3.51 -6.79
CA PRO A 26 22.18 -2.44 -6.71
C PRO A 26 21.58 -1.03 -6.88
N ASP A 27 20.32 -0.92 -7.33
CA ASP A 27 19.67 0.37 -7.62
C ASP A 27 18.78 0.90 -6.47
N GLY A 28 18.52 0.12 -5.42
CA GLY A 28 17.75 0.57 -4.24
C GLY A 28 16.35 1.12 -4.58
N LYS A 29 15.73 0.63 -5.65
CA LYS A 29 14.48 1.18 -6.19
C LYS A 29 13.26 0.61 -5.47
N VAL A 30 12.71 1.42 -4.57
CA VAL A 30 11.31 1.43 -4.08
C VAL A 30 10.74 0.03 -3.80
N HIS A 31 10.91 -0.45 -2.57
CA HIS A 31 10.20 -1.65 -2.11
C HIS A 31 8.68 -1.42 -2.17
N SER A 32 7.89 -2.43 -2.51
CA SER A 32 6.43 -2.28 -2.46
C SER A 32 5.93 -2.17 -1.00
N ALA A 33 4.70 -1.69 -0.77
CA ALA A 33 4.14 -1.60 0.59
C ALA A 33 4.10 -2.99 1.25
N ALA A 34 3.82 -4.04 0.46
CA ALA A 34 3.79 -5.43 0.92
C ALA A 34 5.15 -5.91 1.43
N VAL A 35 6.24 -5.59 0.72
CA VAL A 35 7.59 -6.00 1.15
C VAL A 35 8.00 -5.24 2.40
N GLN A 36 7.68 -3.94 2.48
CA GLN A 36 8.02 -3.13 3.65
C GLN A 36 7.32 -3.62 4.92
N ILE A 37 6.00 -3.82 4.88
CA ILE A 37 5.24 -4.27 6.06
C ILE A 37 5.64 -5.68 6.49
N LEU A 38 5.94 -6.57 5.53
CA LEU A 38 6.45 -7.91 5.81
C LEU A 38 7.83 -7.86 6.49
N PHE A 39 8.73 -7.01 6.01
CA PHE A 39 10.04 -6.83 6.62
C PHE A 39 9.91 -6.38 8.09
N ASP A 40 9.03 -5.44 8.37
CA ASP A 40 8.75 -4.99 9.75
C ASP A 40 8.09 -6.08 10.60
N ALA A 41 7.33 -7.00 10.00
CA ALA A 41 6.79 -8.16 10.71
C ALA A 41 7.89 -9.10 11.23
N PHE A 42 8.99 -9.26 10.47
CA PHE A 42 10.14 -10.07 10.86
C PHE A 42 11.08 -9.36 11.84
N PHE A 43 11.34 -8.07 11.63
CA PHE A 43 12.42 -7.36 12.32
C PHE A 43 11.94 -6.29 13.32
N GLY A 44 10.67 -5.87 13.21
CA GLY A 44 10.07 -4.81 14.03
C GLY A 44 9.65 -5.24 15.45
N LYS A 45 9.72 -6.55 15.76
CA LYS A 45 9.45 -7.12 17.09
C LYS A 45 8.07 -6.76 17.66
N GLY A 46 7.04 -6.73 16.82
CA GLY A 46 5.66 -6.44 17.24
C GLY A 46 5.38 -4.97 17.59
N LYS A 47 6.34 -4.06 17.38
CA LYS A 47 6.13 -2.63 17.65
C LYS A 47 5.16 -2.03 16.63
N THR A 48 4.24 -1.20 17.13
CA THR A 48 3.34 -0.41 16.28
C THR A 48 4.13 0.45 15.30
N GLN A 49 3.75 0.43 14.03
CA GLN A 49 4.42 1.18 12.96
C GLN A 49 3.56 2.33 12.45
N ASP A 50 4.19 3.45 12.12
CA ASP A 50 3.56 4.55 11.40
C ASP A 50 4.22 4.72 10.02
N TYR A 51 3.46 4.37 8.99
CA TYR A 51 3.90 4.42 7.60
C TYR A 51 3.59 5.75 6.92
N SER A 52 3.09 6.77 7.63
CA SER A 52 2.69 8.05 7.01
C SER A 52 3.83 8.79 6.30
N LYS A 53 5.09 8.45 6.59
CA LYS A 53 6.29 8.95 5.89
C LYS A 53 6.81 8.02 4.79
N SER A 54 6.20 6.86 4.59
CA SER A 54 6.61 5.89 3.58
C SER A 54 6.10 6.29 2.20
N MET A 55 7.03 6.52 1.27
CA MET A 55 6.70 6.74 -0.14
C MET A 55 6.04 5.50 -0.76
N ASN A 56 6.39 4.30 -0.31
CA ASN A 56 5.85 3.05 -0.85
C ASN A 56 4.36 2.94 -0.53
N PHE A 57 3.99 3.14 0.73
CA PHE A 57 2.59 3.19 1.13
C PHE A 57 1.85 4.33 0.42
N LEU A 58 2.45 5.52 0.36
CA LEU A 58 1.85 6.64 -0.34
C LEU A 58 1.53 6.32 -1.81
N MET A 59 2.49 5.77 -2.55
CA MET A 59 2.28 5.41 -3.94
C MET A 59 1.27 4.27 -4.12
N SER A 60 1.28 3.26 -3.26
CA SER A 60 0.32 2.16 -3.33
C SER A 60 -1.12 2.63 -3.08
N PHE A 61 -1.33 3.52 -2.09
CA PHE A 61 -2.67 4.06 -1.81
C PHE A 61 -3.12 5.13 -2.82
N LEU A 62 -2.22 6.01 -3.29
CA LEU A 62 -2.58 7.02 -4.30
C LEU A 62 -2.93 6.39 -5.64
N ASN A 63 -2.24 5.32 -6.03
CA ASN A 63 -2.51 4.62 -7.30
C ASN A 63 -3.65 3.60 -7.20
N SER A 64 -4.22 3.39 -6.01
CA SER A 64 -5.27 2.40 -5.81
C SER A 64 -6.60 2.82 -6.43
N PRO A 65 -7.11 2.10 -7.45
CA PRO A 65 -8.42 2.40 -8.03
C PRO A 65 -9.54 2.22 -7.00
N LYS A 66 -9.44 1.20 -6.13
CA LYS A 66 -10.43 0.95 -5.07
C LYS A 66 -10.50 2.10 -4.07
N MET A 67 -9.34 2.57 -3.60
CA MET A 67 -9.29 3.69 -2.65
C MET A 67 -9.78 4.99 -3.28
N ASN A 68 -9.36 5.27 -4.51
CA ASN A 68 -9.78 6.47 -5.23
C ASN A 68 -11.30 6.48 -5.48
N SER A 69 -11.88 5.33 -5.84
CA SER A 69 -13.33 5.17 -5.99
C SER A 69 -14.08 5.45 -4.70
N GLU A 70 -13.60 4.91 -3.57
CA GLU A 70 -14.23 5.15 -2.26
C GLU A 70 -14.14 6.63 -1.85
N ILE A 71 -12.97 7.26 -2.01
CA ILE A 71 -12.79 8.70 -1.74
C ILE A 71 -13.72 9.55 -2.60
N ASN A 72 -13.88 9.23 -3.89
CA ASN A 72 -14.78 9.97 -4.78
C ASN A 72 -16.23 9.85 -4.31
N LYS A 73 -16.68 8.63 -3.99
CA LYS A 73 -18.03 8.38 -3.46
C LYS A 73 -18.30 9.18 -2.18
N LEU A 74 -17.35 9.20 -1.24
CA LEU A 74 -17.49 9.96 0.01
C LEU A 74 -17.50 11.48 -0.24
N LEU A 75 -16.70 11.95 -1.19
CA LEU A 75 -16.68 13.36 -1.57
C LEU A 75 -18.00 13.78 -2.21
N ASP A 76 -18.59 12.94 -3.07
CA ASP A 76 -19.87 13.22 -3.69
C ASP A 76 -20.99 13.27 -2.63
N ASP A 77 -21.02 12.33 -1.67
CA ASP A 77 -21.92 12.41 -0.51
C ASP A 77 -21.72 13.73 0.26
N PHE A 78 -20.48 14.06 0.60
CA PHE A 78 -20.13 15.26 1.35
C PHE A 78 -20.66 16.54 0.69
N LYS A 79 -20.52 16.65 -0.64
CA LYS A 79 -21.01 17.81 -1.40
C LYS A 79 -22.52 18.02 -1.29
N THR A 80 -23.30 16.96 -1.08
CA THR A 80 -24.77 17.07 -0.93
C THR A 80 -25.21 17.61 0.43
N LEU A 81 -24.34 17.58 1.44
CA LEU A 81 -24.70 17.88 2.83
C LEU A 81 -24.63 19.37 3.17
N GLY A 82 -23.86 20.16 2.42
CA GLY A 82 -23.67 21.59 2.69
C GLY A 82 -22.97 21.90 4.01
N VAL A 83 -22.16 20.96 4.53
CA VAL A 83 -21.36 21.13 5.76
C VAL A 83 -19.91 21.46 5.42
N GLU A 84 -19.22 22.19 6.30
CA GLU A 84 -17.81 22.57 6.09
C GLU A 84 -16.82 21.44 6.36
N GLN A 85 -17.20 20.49 7.23
CA GLN A 85 -16.36 19.34 7.58
C GLN A 85 -17.23 18.12 7.94
N LYS A 86 -16.80 16.93 7.52
CA LYS A 86 -17.36 15.64 7.97
C LYS A 86 -16.28 14.58 8.03
N THR A 87 -16.39 13.68 9.01
CA THR A 87 -15.51 12.51 9.15
C THR A 87 -16.31 11.22 8.93
N TYR A 88 -15.73 10.31 8.17
CA TYR A 88 -16.28 9.02 7.78
C TYR A 88 -15.42 7.90 8.36
N TYR A 89 -16.08 6.81 8.75
CA TYR A 89 -15.45 5.61 9.29
C TYR A 89 -16.06 4.39 8.62
N ASP A 90 -15.23 3.55 8.00
CA ASP A 90 -15.65 2.27 7.45
C ASP A 90 -14.44 1.34 7.25
N ASP A 91 -14.70 0.13 6.76
CA ASP A 91 -13.70 -0.81 6.29
C ASP A 91 -13.47 -0.66 4.77
N ILE A 92 -12.25 -0.93 4.31
CA ILE A 92 -11.90 -1.07 2.89
C ILE A 92 -11.22 -2.41 2.63
N HIS A 93 -11.49 -3.00 1.48
CA HIS A 93 -10.99 -4.32 1.07
C HIS A 93 -10.35 -4.25 -0.33
N PHE A 94 -9.19 -4.91 -0.47
CA PHE A 94 -8.36 -4.92 -1.67
C PHE A 94 -8.24 -6.31 -2.31
N TYR A 95 -9.14 -7.24 -1.98
CA TYR A 95 -9.08 -8.63 -2.49
C TYR A 95 -9.48 -8.77 -3.97
N GLU A 96 -10.18 -7.78 -4.52
CA GLU A 96 -10.77 -7.85 -5.86
C GLU A 96 -9.84 -7.26 -6.92
N GLY A 97 -9.64 -8.01 -8.01
CA GLY A 97 -8.84 -7.57 -9.16
C GLY A 97 -7.33 -7.65 -8.94
N PHE A 98 -6.58 -7.34 -10.02
CA PHE A 98 -5.11 -7.34 -10.02
C PHE A 98 -4.51 -5.93 -9.87
N GLN A 99 -5.33 -4.89 -10.00
CA GLN A 99 -4.89 -3.49 -10.02
C GLN A 99 -4.38 -3.02 -8.65
N ASP A 100 -4.94 -3.58 -7.56
CA ASP A 100 -4.51 -3.33 -6.18
C ASP A 100 -3.62 -4.45 -5.62
N SER A 101 -2.89 -5.18 -6.47
CA SER A 101 -2.13 -6.37 -6.06
C SER A 101 -1.14 -6.14 -4.91
N ASP A 102 -0.50 -4.98 -4.82
CA ASP A 102 0.39 -4.65 -3.71
C ASP A 102 -0.40 -4.46 -2.40
N LEU A 103 -1.47 -3.65 -2.41
CA LEU A 103 -2.34 -3.47 -1.25
C LEU A 103 -3.08 -4.74 -0.86
N ARG A 104 -3.39 -5.61 -1.82
CA ARG A 104 -3.97 -6.94 -1.56
C ARG A 104 -3.03 -7.81 -0.72
N LEU A 105 -1.73 -7.72 -0.96
CA LEU A 105 -0.72 -8.49 -0.23
C LEU A 105 -0.30 -7.79 1.08
N ALA A 106 -0.24 -6.46 1.07
CA ALA A 106 0.20 -5.66 2.21
C ALA A 106 -0.88 -5.51 3.29
N VAL A 107 -2.12 -5.30 2.84
CA VAL A 107 -3.24 -4.85 3.66
C VAL A 107 -4.39 -5.85 3.62
N GLY A 108 -4.88 -6.18 2.42
CA GLY A 108 -6.05 -7.06 2.24
C GLY A 108 -7.35 -6.39 2.68
N LYS A 109 -7.53 -6.14 3.98
CA LYS A 109 -8.63 -5.40 4.59
C LYS A 109 -8.07 -4.42 5.63
N ALA A 110 -8.56 -3.19 5.69
CA ALA A 110 -8.21 -2.25 6.76
C ALA A 110 -9.39 -1.34 7.13
N LYS A 111 -9.29 -0.70 8.29
CA LYS A 111 -10.18 0.39 8.69
C LYS A 111 -9.66 1.71 8.14
N TYR A 112 -10.58 2.58 7.74
CA TYR A 112 -10.25 3.96 7.42
C TYR A 112 -11.00 4.96 8.30
N GLU A 113 -10.36 6.11 8.46
CA GLU A 113 -10.92 7.35 8.98
C GLU A 113 -10.62 8.43 7.93
N ILE A 114 -11.65 8.95 7.27
CA ILE A 114 -11.50 9.97 6.21
C ILE A 114 -12.22 11.23 6.66
N THR A 115 -11.48 12.33 6.78
CA THR A 115 -12.07 13.64 7.06
C THR A 115 -11.99 14.51 5.81
N ILE A 116 -13.14 15.04 5.39
CA ILE A 116 -13.24 15.99 4.28
C ILE A 116 -13.55 17.37 4.86
N ARG A 117 -12.80 18.37 4.41
CA ARG A 117 -13.00 19.80 4.72
C ARG A 117 -13.16 20.58 3.43
N SER A 118 -14.07 21.54 3.40
CA SER A 118 -14.20 22.49 2.28
C SER A 118 -13.81 23.89 2.71
N ASP A 119 -12.90 24.49 1.96
CA ASP A 119 -12.46 25.88 2.14
C ASP A 119 -12.74 26.68 0.87
N LYS A 120 -13.33 27.86 1.02
CA LYS A 120 -13.47 28.81 -0.10
C LYS A 120 -12.20 29.64 -0.22
N VAL A 121 -11.59 29.63 -1.39
CA VAL A 121 -10.32 30.32 -1.64
C VAL A 121 -10.44 31.18 -2.89
N GLU A 122 -9.99 32.43 -2.81
CA GLU A 122 -9.85 33.28 -3.99
C GLU A 122 -8.57 32.89 -4.76
N LYS A 123 -8.72 32.42 -6.00
CA LYS A 123 -7.60 32.25 -6.92
C LYS A 123 -7.48 33.46 -7.84
N LYS A 124 -6.35 34.16 -7.73
CA LYS A 124 -5.95 35.22 -8.66
C LYS A 124 -5.17 34.62 -9.82
N THR A 125 -5.71 34.77 -11.02
CA THR A 125 -4.97 34.57 -12.28
C THR A 125 -4.58 35.93 -12.84
N PHE A 126 -3.72 35.94 -13.88
CA PHE A 126 -3.25 37.18 -14.49
C PHE A 126 -4.39 38.08 -15.03
N PHE A 127 -5.55 37.49 -15.37
CA PHE A 127 -6.67 38.21 -15.97
C PHE A 127 -7.93 38.28 -15.09
N GLU A 128 -8.08 37.41 -14.08
CA GLU A 128 -9.31 37.31 -13.30
C GLU A 128 -9.07 36.77 -11.88
N THR A 129 -9.88 37.22 -10.92
CA THR A 129 -9.99 36.60 -9.58
C THR A 129 -11.27 35.78 -9.54
N LYS A 130 -11.15 34.48 -9.26
CA LYS A 130 -12.29 33.56 -9.15
C LYS A 130 -12.31 32.91 -7.76
N GLU A 131 -13.48 32.85 -7.12
CA GLU A 131 -13.70 32.03 -5.93
C GLU A 131 -13.76 30.56 -6.35
N VAL A 132 -12.93 29.72 -5.73
CA VAL A 132 -12.90 28.26 -5.93
C VAL A 132 -13.08 27.56 -4.59
N THR A 133 -13.67 26.37 -4.62
CA THR A 133 -13.79 25.53 -3.41
C THR A 133 -12.66 24.51 -3.42
N VAL A 134 -11.89 24.47 -2.33
CA VAL A 134 -10.82 23.50 -2.13
C VAL A 134 -11.29 22.47 -1.11
N TYR A 135 -11.32 21.21 -1.51
CA TYR A 135 -11.59 20.09 -0.63
C TYR A 135 -10.28 19.49 -0.14
N THR A 136 -10.02 19.59 1.15
CA THR A 136 -8.89 18.92 1.81
C THR A 136 -9.38 17.60 2.42
N ILE A 137 -8.83 16.49 1.92
CA ILE A 137 -9.20 15.13 2.30
C ILE A 137 -8.05 14.52 3.09
N LEU A 138 -8.27 14.37 4.40
CA LEU A 138 -7.34 13.71 5.32
C LEU A 138 -7.72 12.24 5.38
N VAL A 139 -6.84 11.38 4.89
CA VAL A 139 -7.05 9.94 4.88
C VAL A 139 -6.15 9.32 5.94
N LYS A 140 -6.73 8.47 6.79
CA LYS A 140 -6.00 7.66 7.76
C LYS A 140 -6.48 6.23 7.66
N ILE A 141 -5.53 5.31 7.47
CA ILE A 141 -5.73 3.87 7.39
C ILE A 141 -5.09 3.23 8.61
N MET A 142 -5.77 2.27 9.20
CA MET A 142 -5.29 1.57 10.39
C MET A 142 -5.69 0.11 10.31
N ASP A 143 -4.77 -0.77 10.67
CA ASP A 143 -5.05 -2.19 10.77
C ASP A 143 -4.05 -2.89 11.70
N LYS A 144 -4.33 -4.14 12.02
CA LYS A 144 -3.39 -5.05 12.67
C LYS A 144 -2.83 -5.97 11.60
N TYR A 145 -1.53 -5.88 11.34
CA TYR A 145 -0.88 -6.84 10.46
C TYR A 145 -0.73 -8.18 11.19
N ASN A 146 -1.43 -9.20 10.70
CA ASN A 146 -1.39 -10.57 11.16
C ASN A 146 -1.62 -11.52 9.97
N PHE A 147 -1.21 -12.78 10.11
CA PHE A 147 -1.56 -13.80 9.14
C PHE A 147 -2.83 -14.51 9.55
N ASP A 148 -3.75 -14.71 8.61
CA ASP A 148 -5.02 -15.40 8.87
C ASP A 148 -4.81 -16.91 9.03
N GLU A 149 -5.79 -17.58 9.67
CA GLU A 149 -5.79 -19.04 9.81
C GLU A 149 -5.64 -19.77 8.45
N LYS A 150 -4.98 -20.93 8.48
CA LYS A 150 -4.60 -21.69 7.29
C LYS A 150 -5.77 -21.91 6.32
N ARG A 151 -5.55 -21.61 5.05
CA ARG A 151 -6.49 -21.83 3.95
C ARG A 151 -6.02 -22.97 3.05
N SER A 152 -6.94 -23.81 2.57
CA SER A 152 -6.59 -24.94 1.68
C SER A 152 -6.54 -24.55 0.19
N ASP A 153 -6.67 -23.27 -0.14
CA ASP A 153 -6.68 -22.83 -1.53
C ASP A 153 -5.25 -22.85 -2.09
N GLY A 154 -5.04 -23.48 -3.25
CA GLY A 154 -3.73 -23.67 -3.86
C GLY A 154 -3.15 -22.43 -4.53
N SER A 155 -3.62 -21.22 -4.19
CA SER A 155 -3.09 -19.98 -4.74
C SER A 155 -1.77 -19.58 -4.08
N ILE A 156 -0.91 -18.88 -4.82
CA ILE A 156 0.36 -18.34 -4.28
C ILE A 156 0.10 -17.44 -3.05
N THR A 157 -0.98 -16.66 -3.05
CA THR A 157 -1.35 -15.79 -1.93
C THR A 157 -1.73 -16.59 -0.68
N SER A 158 -2.49 -17.67 -0.82
CA SER A 158 -2.81 -18.58 0.30
C SER A 158 -1.58 -19.32 0.82
N MET A 159 -0.68 -19.77 -0.07
CA MET A 159 0.59 -20.37 0.33
C MET A 159 1.44 -19.40 1.15
N LEU A 160 1.53 -18.13 0.75
CA LEU A 160 2.24 -17.09 1.50
C LEU A 160 1.57 -16.80 2.85
N ASN A 161 0.24 -16.69 2.89
CA ASN A 161 -0.49 -16.49 4.14
C ASN A 161 -0.26 -17.66 5.11
N ASN A 162 -0.36 -18.90 4.63
CA ASN A 162 -0.16 -20.10 5.43
C ASN A 162 1.28 -20.19 5.97
N TRP A 163 2.27 -19.84 5.15
CA TRP A 163 3.67 -19.76 5.59
C TRP A 163 3.87 -18.71 6.67
N GLY A 164 3.32 -17.50 6.46
CA GLY A 164 3.37 -16.43 7.46
C GLY A 164 2.68 -16.82 8.77
N TYR A 165 1.55 -17.51 8.70
CA TYR A 165 0.82 -18.03 9.85
C TYR A 165 1.62 -19.08 10.64
N ASP A 166 2.30 -20.00 9.96
CA ASP A 166 3.21 -20.95 10.62
C ASP A 166 4.36 -20.23 11.32
N ARG A 167 4.95 -19.23 10.64
CA ARG A 167 6.03 -18.41 11.19
C ARG A 167 5.61 -17.54 12.37
N GLU A 168 4.38 -17.07 12.38
CA GLU A 168 3.76 -16.37 13.51
C GLU A 168 3.61 -17.32 14.71
N LYS A 169 3.12 -18.55 14.50
CA LYS A 169 3.01 -19.58 15.55
C LYS A 169 4.36 -20.02 16.13
N GLU A 170 5.40 -20.07 15.30
CA GLU A 170 6.78 -20.35 15.72
C GLU A 170 7.43 -19.16 16.45
N GLY A 171 6.77 -18.00 16.50
CA GLY A 171 7.28 -16.78 17.13
C GLY A 171 8.33 -16.03 16.32
N SER A 172 8.55 -16.44 15.06
CA SER A 172 9.52 -15.81 14.14
C SER A 172 8.97 -14.56 13.45
N ILE A 173 7.65 -14.39 13.44
CA ILE A 173 6.94 -13.18 13.03
C ILE A 173 6.06 -12.74 14.20
N THR A 174 6.02 -11.44 14.48
CA THR A 174 5.14 -10.90 15.53
C THR A 174 4.10 -9.95 14.91
N PRO A 175 2.80 -10.17 15.16
CA PRO A 175 1.77 -9.23 14.73
C PRO A 175 1.99 -7.85 15.32
N PHE A 176 1.62 -6.83 14.58
CA PHE A 176 1.73 -5.44 15.04
C PHE A 176 0.61 -4.57 14.47
N TYR A 177 0.29 -3.51 15.18
CA TYR A 177 -0.60 -2.49 14.67
C TYR A 177 0.15 -1.54 13.75
N TRP A 178 -0.51 -1.03 12.73
CA TRP A 178 0.07 0.00 11.88
C TRP A 178 -0.94 1.07 11.53
N THR A 179 -0.42 2.25 11.25
CA THR A 179 -1.19 3.39 10.76
C THR A 179 -0.52 3.98 9.53
N PHE A 180 -1.32 4.50 8.62
CA PHE A 180 -0.85 5.23 7.44
C PHE A 180 -1.77 6.41 7.18
N SER A 181 -1.23 7.63 7.13
CA SER A 181 -2.00 8.84 6.87
C SER A 181 -1.42 9.62 5.70
N TYR A 182 -2.29 10.18 4.86
CA TYR A 182 -1.93 11.05 3.75
C TYR A 182 -3.04 12.06 3.47
N VAL A 183 -2.71 13.11 2.73
CA VAL A 183 -3.63 14.21 2.42
C VAL A 183 -3.77 14.36 0.91
N ILE A 184 -5.00 14.53 0.45
CA ILE A 184 -5.32 14.86 -0.94
C ILE A 184 -6.02 16.22 -0.96
N GLN A 185 -5.74 17.04 -1.95
CA GLN A 185 -6.50 18.25 -2.23
C GLN A 185 -7.19 18.13 -3.60
N LYS A 186 -8.46 18.48 -3.65
CA LYS A 186 -9.23 18.60 -4.89
C LYS A 186 -9.80 20.01 -4.99
N ILE A 187 -9.79 20.58 -6.18
CA ILE A 187 -10.23 21.96 -6.43
C ILE A 187 -11.38 21.90 -7.43
N GLU A 188 -12.43 22.67 -7.14
CA GLU A 188 -13.61 22.84 -8.00
C GLU A 188 -13.89 24.33 -8.21
#